data_AF-A0A965PB86-F1
#
_entry.id   AF-A0A965PB86-F1
#
_cell.length_a   1.000
_cell.length_b   1.000
_cell.length_c   1.000
_cell.angle_alpha   90.00
_cell.angle_beta   90.00
_cell.angle_gamma   90.00
#
_symmetry.space_group_name_H-M   'P 1'
#
loop_
_entity.id
_entity.type
_entity.pdbx_description
1 polymer ?
#
loop_
_entity_poly.entity_id
_entity_poly.type
_entity_poly.pdbx_seq_one_letter_code
_entity_poly.pdbx_strand_id
1 'polypeptide(L)' 'MDAEKKQKRCDALGLIIESILQPDHKLRQCAHNQKCYNELLEWREEVLEYLNQRRKDEFDL' A
#
# COMPACT_ATOMS: atom_id res chain seq x y z
N MET A 1 7.99 23.96 4.55
CA MET A 1 8.26 22.60 4.02
C MET A 1 8.07 22.68 2.52
N ASP A 2 9.16 22.48 1.79
CA ASP A 2 9.30 22.79 0.36
C ASP A 2 8.25 22.09 -0.51
N ALA A 3 7.60 22.85 -1.41
CA ALA A 3 6.57 22.34 -2.32
C ALA A 3 7.08 21.15 -3.16
N GLU A 4 8.36 21.14 -3.51
CA GLU A 4 9.03 20.04 -4.21
C GLU A 4 9.01 18.73 -3.39
N LYS A 5 9.25 18.82 -2.07
CA LYS A 5 9.19 17.67 -1.17
C LYS A 5 7.75 17.16 -1.03
N LYS A 6 6.75 18.04 -1.05
CA LYS A 6 5.32 17.64 -1.03
C LYS A 6 4.99 16.80 -2.26
N GLN A 7 5.36 17.26 -3.46
CA GLN A 7 5.11 16.51 -4.69
C GLN A 7 5.80 15.14 -4.69
N LYS A 8 7.10 15.09 -4.38
CA LYS A 8 7.87 13.83 -4.29
C LYS A 8 7.24 12.83 -3.32
N ARG A 9 6.65 13.30 -2.21
CA ARG A 9 5.93 12.44 -1.26
C ARG A 9 4.61 11.90 -1.82
N CYS A 10 3.87 12.72 -2.58
CA CYS A 10 2.65 12.28 -3.26
C CYS A 10 2.96 11.16 -4.27
N ASP A 11 3.97 11.38 -5.11
CA ASP A 11 4.39 10.40 -6.12
C ASP A 11 4.86 9.09 -5.46
N ALA A 12 5.67 9.20 -4.40
CA ALA A 12 6.14 8.04 -3.65
C ALA A 12 5.00 7.24 -3.01
N LEU A 13 3.98 7.91 -2.46
CA LEU A 13 2.80 7.24 -1.91
C LEU A 13 2.02 6.47 -2.99
N GLY A 14 1.91 7.05 -4.19
CA GLY A 14 1.31 6.37 -5.35
C GLY A 14 2.05 5.07 -5.70
N LEU A 15 3.38 5.12 -5.80
CA LEU A 15 4.21 3.94 -6.08
C LEU A 15 4.06 2.84 -5.02
N ILE A 16 3.90 3.21 -3.74
CA ILE A 16 3.65 2.23 -2.66
C ILE A 16 2.28 1.57 -2.83
N ILE A 17 1.24 2.34 -3.13
CA ILE A 17 -0.10 1.78 -3.38
C ILE A 17 -0.06 0.80 -4.57
N GLU A 18 0.59 1.18 -5.67
CA GLU A 18 0.78 0.29 -6.83
C GLU A 18 1.55 -0.99 -6.46
N SER A 19 2.63 -0.87 -5.69
CA SER A 19 3.41 -2.02 -5.24
C SER A 19 2.58 -3.01 -4.40
N ILE A 20 1.68 -2.53 -3.55
CA ILE A 20 0.79 -3.37 -2.73
C ILE A 20 -0.35 -3.97 -3.57
N LEU A 21 -0.81 -3.26 -4.60
CA LEU A 21 -1.77 -3.78 -5.56
C LEU A 21 -1.16 -4.91 -6.40
N GLN A 22 0.12 -4.84 -6.71
CA GLN A 22 0.79 -5.90 -7.46
C GLN A 22 0.88 -7.22 -6.67
N PRO A 23 0.63 -8.37 -7.31
CA PRO A 23 0.76 -9.67 -6.67
C PRO A 23 2.24 -10.06 -6.49
N ASP A 24 2.72 -10.14 -5.25
CA ASP A 24 4.00 -10.81 -4.96
C ASP A 24 3.80 -12.33 -4.81
N HIS A 25 4.19 -13.08 -5.84
CA HIS A 25 4.04 -14.54 -5.87
C HIS A 25 4.84 -15.26 -4.77
N LYS A 26 6.01 -14.75 -4.38
CA LYS A 26 6.85 -15.37 -3.34
C LYS A 26 6.21 -15.17 -1.96
N LEU A 27 5.73 -13.97 -1.68
CA LEU A 27 5.01 -13.67 -0.44
C LEU A 27 3.74 -14.53 -0.31
N ARG A 28 2.97 -14.64 -1.40
CA ARG A 28 1.76 -15.47 -1.43
C ARG A 28 2.06 -16.94 -1.21
N GLN A 29 3.12 -17.47 -1.82
CA GLN A 29 3.56 -18.85 -1.57
C GLN A 29 3.96 -19.05 -0.10
N CYS A 30 4.67 -18.08 0.49
CA CYS A 30 5.04 -18.11 1.91
C CYS A 30 3.81 -18.12 2.82
N ALA A 31 2.78 -17.34 2.50
CA ALA A 31 1.53 -17.31 3.26
C ALA A 31 0.73 -18.61 3.13
N HIS A 32 0.72 -19.25 1.96
CA HIS A 32 0.15 -20.60 1.83
C HIS A 32 0.88 -21.64 2.68
N ASN A 33 2.21 -21.62 2.68
CA ASN A 33 3.03 -22.54 3.50
C ASN A 33 2.77 -22.34 5.01
N GLN A 34 2.55 -21.09 5.42
CA GLN A 34 2.25 -20.72 6.80
C GLN A 34 0.75 -20.82 7.15
N LYS A 35 -0.11 -21.16 6.18
CA LYS A 35 -1.58 -21.23 6.32
C LYS A 35 -2.24 -19.92 6.75
N CYS A 36 -1.70 -18.79 6.30
CA CYS A 36 -2.20 -17.43 6.60
C CYS A 36 -2.51 -16.61 5.33
N TYR A 37 -2.90 -17.27 4.23
CA TYR A 37 -3.13 -16.60 2.95
C TYR A 37 -4.34 -15.67 2.95
N ASN A 38 -5.42 -16.03 3.65
CA ASN A 38 -6.64 -15.21 3.68
C ASN A 38 -6.39 -13.94 4.51
N GLU A 39 -5.75 -14.11 5.66
CA GLU A 39 -5.33 -13.04 6.56
C GLU A 39 -4.37 -12.09 5.83
N LEU A 40 -3.45 -12.61 4.99
CA LEU A 40 -2.61 -11.76 4.14
C LEU A 40 -3.43 -10.86 3.20
N LEU A 41 -4.54 -11.37 2.64
CA LEU A 41 -5.42 -10.58 1.77
C LEU A 41 -6.24 -9.56 2.57
N GLU A 42 -6.72 -9.91 3.75
CA GLU A 42 -7.39 -8.97 4.68
C GLU A 42 -6.46 -7.81 5.04
N TRP A 43 -5.23 -8.11 5.48
CA TRP A 43 -4.23 -7.09 5.77
C TRP A 43 -3.92 -6.21 4.56
N ARG A 44 -3.88 -6.79 3.35
CA ARG A 44 -3.66 -6.02 2.12
C ARG A 44 -4.81 -5.03 1.88
N GLU A 45 -6.05 -5.42 2.11
CA GLU A 45 -7.22 -4.54 1.98
C GLU A 45 -7.19 -3.41 3.02
N GLU A 46 -6.95 -3.73 4.29
CA GLU A 46 -6.85 -2.75 5.37
C GLU A 46 -5.74 -1.71 5.12
N VAL A 47 -4.57 -2.17 4.67
CA VAL A 47 -3.44 -1.27 4.35
C VAL A 47 -3.78 -0.37 3.16
N LEU A 48 -4.43 -0.90 2.11
CA LEU A 48 -4.85 -0.09 0.97
C LEU A 48 -5.87 0.97 1.37
N GLU A 49 -6.83 0.64 2.23
CA GLU A 49 -7.79 1.61 2.76
C GLU A 49 -7.09 2.71 3.56
N TYR A 50 -6.20 2.32 4.47
CA TYR A 50 -5.39 3.26 5.25
C TYR A 50 -4.57 4.21 4.36
N LEU A 51 -3.86 3.69 3.36
CA LEU A 51 -3.04 4.50 2.46
C LEU A 51 -3.88 5.45 1.61
N ASN A 52 -5.06 5.00 1.16
CA ASN A 52 -5.99 5.85 0.43
C ASN A 52 -6.52 6.99 1.31
N GLN A 53 -6.91 6.70 2.56
CA GLN A 53 -7.33 7.74 3.49
C GLN A 53 -6.17 8.71 3.78
N ARG A 54 -4.97 8.20 4.02
CA ARG A 54 -3.77 9.00 4.24
C ARG A 54 -3.47 9.94 3.07
N ARG A 55 -3.69 9.47 1.84
CA ARG A 55 -3.52 10.28 0.62
C ARG A 55 -4.51 11.44 0.58
N LYS A 56 -5.78 11.20 0.93
CA LYS A 56 -6.81 12.25 1.02
C LYS A 56 -6.44 13.28 2.08
N ASP A 57 -6.08 12.83 3.28
CA ASP A 57 -5.77 13.69 4.42
C ASP A 57 -4.52 14.57 4.20
N GLU A 58 -3.52 14.08 3.48
CA GLU A 58 -2.26 14.80 3.28
C GLU A 58 -2.26 15.71 2.03
N PHE A 59 -3.03 15.36 1.00
CA PHE A 59 -3.00 16.03 -0.30
C PHE A 59 -4.33 16.66 -0.73
N ASP A 60 -5.38 16.59 0.10
CA ASP A 60 -6.72 17.14 -0.16
C ASP A 60 -7.34 16.65 -1.48
N LEU A 61 -7.14 15.35 -1.80
CA LEU A 61 -7.66 14.67 -2.99
C LEU A 61 -9.00 13.96 -2.76
#